data_AF-A0A9X8VJP0-F1
#
_entry.id   AF-A0A9X8VJP0-F1
#
_cell.length_a   1.000
_cell.length_b   1.000
_cell.length_c   1.000
_cell.angle_alpha   90.00
_cell.angle_beta   90.00
_cell.angle_gamma   90.00
#
_symmetry.space_group_name_H-M   'P 1'
#
loop_
_entity.id
_entity.type
_entity.pdbx_description
1 polymer ?
#
loop_
_entity_poly.entity_id
_entity_poly.type
_entity_poly.pdbx_seq_one_letter_code
_entity_poly.pdbx_strand_id
1 'polypeptide(L)' 'IALPVNRLDAAFFQLKSGIAGAVLQKFINYRLRVALLGDITPWLAQSNALQDLVREANRGEQVWFLSSLA' A
#
# COMPACT_ATOMS: atom_id res chain seq x y z
N ILE A 1 -6.07 5.04 10.60
CA ILE A 1 -6.88 3.82 10.31
C ILE A 1 -5.92 2.70 10.01
N ALA A 2 -6.16 1.48 10.51
CA ALA A 2 -5.38 0.30 10.19
C ALA A 2 -6.21 -0.60 9.28
N LEU A 3 -5.69 -0.95 8.10
CA LEU A 3 -6.34 -1.83 7.14
C LEU A 3 -5.46 -3.07 6.91
N PRO A 4 -5.92 -4.27 7.26
CA PRO A 4 -5.21 -5.49 6.94
C PRO A 4 -5.02 -5.66 5.42
N VAL A 5 -3.82 -6.00 4.97
CA VAL A 5 -3.51 -6.20 3.54
C VAL A 5 -4.30 -7.35 2.92
N ASN A 6 -4.77 -8.30 3.73
CA ASN A 6 -5.65 -9.40 3.28
C ASN A 6 -7.07 -8.95 2.87
N ARG A 7 -7.45 -7.69 3.15
CA ARG A 7 -8.68 -7.06 2.67
C ARG A 7 -8.50 -6.38 1.31
N LEU A 8 -7.27 -6.30 0.81
CA LEU A 8 -6.97 -5.78 -0.51
C LEU A 8 -7.02 -6.91 -1.53
N ASP A 9 -7.59 -6.62 -2.69
CA ASP A 9 -7.52 -7.53 -3.83
C ASP A 9 -6.07 -7.72 -4.28
N ALA A 10 -5.69 -8.91 -4.73
CA ALA A 10 -4.35 -9.18 -5.26
C ALA A 10 -3.96 -8.23 -6.39
N ALA A 11 -4.94 -7.75 -7.17
CA ALA A 11 -4.73 -6.78 -8.23
C ALA A 11 -4.25 -5.41 -7.72
N PHE A 12 -4.42 -5.08 -6.43
CA PHE A 12 -3.77 -3.92 -5.81
C PHE A 12 -2.25 -4.01 -5.91
N PHE A 13 -1.66 -5.19 -5.68
CA PHE A 13 -0.20 -5.36 -5.75
C PHE A 13 0.32 -5.44 -7.19
N GLN A 14 -0.57 -5.59 -8.17
CA GLN A 14 -0.23 -5.57 -9.59
C GLN A 14 -0.41 -4.16 -10.15
N LEU A 15 0.61 -3.29 -10.06
CA LEU A 15 0.47 -1.86 -10.39
C LEU A 15 -0.09 -1.55 -11.80
N LYS A 16 0.13 -2.45 -12.77
CA LYS A 16 -0.46 -2.35 -14.11
C LYS A 16 -2.00 -2.37 -14.14
N SER A 17 -2.65 -2.83 -13.07
CA SER A 17 -4.12 -2.80 -12.93
C SER A 17 -4.66 -1.39 -12.72
N GLY A 18 -3.81 -0.44 -12.27
CA GLY A 18 -4.21 0.90 -11.87
C GLY A 18 -4.93 0.98 -10.51
N ILE A 19 -5.25 -0.17 -9.88
CA ILE A 19 -6.02 -0.22 -8.63
C ILE A 19 -5.27 0.44 -7.47
N ALA A 20 -3.97 0.18 -7.34
CA ALA A 20 -3.15 0.81 -6.30
C ALA A 20 -3.21 2.34 -6.37
N GLY A 21 -3.01 2.91 -7.57
CA GLY A 21 -3.08 4.34 -7.78
C GLY A 21 -4.44 4.92 -7.38
N ALA A 22 -5.53 4.31 -7.84
CA ALA A 22 -6.88 4.75 -7.53
C ALA A 22 -7.21 4.69 -6.02
N VAL A 23 -6.76 3.63 -5.33
CA VAL A 23 -6.96 3.46 -3.88
C VAL A 23 -6.13 4.46 -3.08
N LEU A 24 -4.84 4.60 -3.38
CA LEU A 24 -3.95 5.52 -2.67
C LEU A 24 -4.37 6.98 -2.88
N GLN A 25 -4.73 7.35 -4.12
CA GLN A 25 -5.24 8.68 -4.41
C GLN A 25 -6.51 9.01 -3.59
N LYS A 26 -7.41 8.06 -3.37
CA LYS A 26 -8.58 8.29 -2.50
C LYS A 26 -8.15 8.63 -1.08
N PHE A 27 -7.21 7.89 -0.49
CA PHE A 27 -6.72 8.21 0.86
C PHE A 27 -6.09 9.60 0.92
N ILE A 28 -5.31 9.96 -0.10
CA ILE A 28 -4.68 11.28 -0.20
C ILE A 28 -5.74 12.40 -0.32
N ASN A 29 -6.68 12.25 -1.26
CA ASN A 29 -7.72 13.24 -1.55
C ASN A 29 -8.65 13.47 -0.36
N TYR A 30 -9.00 12.40 0.36
CA TYR A 30 -9.83 12.49 1.56
C TYR A 30 -9.01 12.81 2.83
N ARG A 31 -7.69 13.02 2.69
CA ARG A 31 -6.76 13.29 3.80
C ARG A 31 -6.83 12.24 4.92
N LEU A 32 -7.11 10.99 4.55
CA LEU A 32 -7.17 9.88 5.46
C LEU A 32 -5.76 9.34 5.71
N ARG A 33 -5.41 9.18 6.98
CA ARG A 33 -4.18 8.52 7.42
C ARG A 33 -4.44 7.03 7.60
N VAL A 34 -3.78 6.20 6.80
CA VAL A 34 -3.98 4.74 6.78
C VAL A 34 -2.66 3.97 6.85
N ALA A 35 -2.63 2.94 7.69
CA ALA A 35 -1.59 1.93 7.70
C ALA A 35 -2.14 0.64 7.10
N LEU A 36 -1.52 0.17 6.01
CA LEU A 36 -1.75 -1.13 5.40
C LEU A 36 -0.89 -2.16 6.14
N LEU A 37 -1.56 -3.07 6.86
CA LEU A 37 -0.92 -3.99 7.80
C LEU A 37 -0.84 -5.42 7.28
N GLY A 38 0.36 -5.96 7.21
CA GLY A 38 0.64 -7.37 6.99
C GLY A 38 1.85 -7.58 6.09
N ASP A 39 2.29 -8.84 6.01
CA ASP A 39 3.45 -9.21 5.22
C ASP A 39 3.12 -9.19 3.72
N ILE A 40 3.81 -8.31 2.98
CA ILE A 40 3.73 -8.18 1.52
C ILE A 40 5.05 -8.53 0.83
N THR A 41 6.00 -9.12 1.56
CA THR A 41 7.31 -9.54 1.04
C THR A 41 7.20 -10.35 -0.26
N PRO A 42 6.26 -11.32 -0.39
CA PRO A 42 6.10 -12.07 -1.64
C PRO A 42 5.77 -11.18 -2.84
N TRP A 43 4.99 -10.12 -2.66
CA TRP A 43 4.62 -9.17 -3.72
C TRP A 43 5.78 -8.24 -4.05
N LEU A 44 6.51 -7.77 -3.03
CA LEU A 44 7.69 -6.91 -3.20
C LEU A 44 8.79 -7.63 -3.99
N ALA A 45 9.04 -8.91 -3.71
CA ALA A 45 10.04 -9.71 -4.42
C ALA A 45 9.76 -9.84 -5.93
N GLN A 46 8.52 -9.63 -6.36
CA GLN A 46 8.09 -9.78 -7.75
C GLN A 46 8.01 -8.46 -8.52
N SER A 47 8.18 -7.30 -7.85
CA SER A 47 7.96 -6.00 -8.49
C SER A 47 8.80 -4.88 -7.89
N ASN A 48 9.80 -4.40 -8.64
CA ASN A 48 10.58 -3.21 -8.27
C ASN A 48 9.70 -1.96 -8.21
N ALA A 49 8.72 -1.82 -9.10
CA ALA A 49 7.80 -0.70 -9.08
C ALA A 49 6.94 -0.67 -7.81
N LEU A 50 6.54 -1.84 -7.29
CA LEU A 50 5.85 -1.93 -5.99
C LEU A 50 6.78 -1.56 -4.84
N GLN A 51 8.05 -2.00 -4.86
CA GLN A 51 9.04 -1.59 -3.87
C GLN A 51 9.21 -0.07 -3.84
N ASP A 52 9.29 0.55 -5.01
CA ASP A 52 9.42 2.00 -5.15
C ASP A 52 8.21 2.74 -4.59
N LEU A 53 7.00 2.25 -4.91
CA LEU A 53 5.75 2.79 -4.37
C LEU A 53 5.68 2.68 -2.85
N VAL A 54 6.01 1.52 -2.28
CA VAL A 54 5.97 1.29 -0.83
C VAL A 54 6.96 2.20 -0.11
N ARG A 55 8.17 2.33 -0.66
CA ARG A 55 9.20 3.23 -0.13
C ARG A 55 8.76 4.69 -0.17
N GLU A 56 8.13 5.13 -1.26
CA GLU A 56 7.61 6.50 -1.37
C GLU A 56 6.45 6.74 -0.40
N ALA A 57 5.48 5.83 -0.37
CA ALA A 57 4.35 5.92 0.55
C ALA A 57 4.82 6.04 2.01
N ASN A 58 5.75 5.17 2.44
CA ASN A 58 6.28 5.16 3.80
C ASN A 58 7.04 6.43 4.20
N ARG A 59 7.52 7.23 3.22
CA ARG A 59 8.13 8.55 3.47
C ARG A 59 7.10 9.67 3.57
N GLY A 60 5.89 9.45 3.07
CA GLY A 60 4.78 10.40 3.15
C GLY A 60 4.07 10.41 4.50
N GLU A 61 2.99 11.20 4.57
CA GLU A 61 2.24 11.45 5.81
C GLU A 61 0.84 10.81 5.85
N GLN A 62 0.46 10.04 4.83
CA GLN A 62 -0.93 9.58 4.67
C GLN A 62 -1.06 8.06 4.55
N VAL A 63 -0.10 7.37 3.92
CA VAL A 63 -0.18 5.93 3.72
C VAL A 63 1.11 5.28 4.17
N TRP A 64 1.02 4.26 5.02
CA TRP A 64 2.16 3.45 5.41
C TRP A 64 1.88 1.97 5.18
N PHE A 65 2.90 1.21 4.84
CA PHE A 65 2.91 -0.24 4.74
C PHE A 65 3.77 -0.78 5.89
N LEU A 66 3.15 -1.51 6.80
CA LEU A 66 3.81 -2.06 8.00
C LEU A 66 3.51 -3.55 8.10
N SER A 67 4.47 -4.35 8.56
CA SER A 67 4.28 -5.80 8.74
C SER A 67 3.39 -6.13 9.94
N SER A 68 3.38 -5.28 10.97
CA SER A 68 2.56 -5.41 12.19
C SER A 68 2.41 -4.06 12.90
N LEU A 69 1.46 -3.96 13.84
CA LEU A 69 1.42 -2.88 14.82
C LEU A 69 2.39 -3.23 15.94
N ALA A 70 3.39 -2.37 16.17
CA ALA A 70 4.28 -2.48 17.33
C ALA A 70 3.53 -2.13 18.63
#